data_AF-A0A9E6CSC2-F1
#
_entry.id   AF-A0A9E6CSC2-F1
#
_cell.length_a   1.000
_cell.length_b   1.000
_cell.length_c   1.000
_cell.angle_alpha   90.00
_cell.angle_beta   90.00
_cell.angle_gamma   90.00
#
_symmetry.space_group_name_H-M   'P 1'
#
loop_
_entity.id
_entity.type
_entity.pdbx_description
1 polymer ?
#
loop_
_entity_poly.entity_id
_entity_poly.type
_entity_poly.pdbx_seq_one_letter_code
_entity_poly.pdbx_strand_id
1 'polypeptide(L)'
;MNFENVGGPLMEAVYDNMNFFSRMIVCGLISRYQTKDAQLGPPIMPVLIKRIRIQGFICGDYPEFCSEWLDIGSRWVREGKLKYRESIKEGIESAPEAMLDVLAGRNFGKQIVKV
;
A
#
# COMPACT_ATOMS: atom_id res chain seq x y z
N MET A 1 -2.90 -11.31 9.20
CA MET A 1 -1.78 -10.40 8.85
C MET A 1 -2.41 -9.20 8.18
N ASN A 2 -2.05 -7.99 8.59
CA ASN A 2 -2.47 -6.76 7.90
C ASN A 2 -1.36 -6.26 6.99
N PHE A 3 -1.70 -5.79 5.80
CA PHE A 3 -0.78 -5.12 4.88
C PHE A 3 -1.23 -3.67 4.75
N GLU A 4 -0.56 -2.79 5.49
CA GLU A 4 -0.99 -1.42 5.74
C GLU A 4 -0.49 -0.47 4.66
N ASN A 5 -1.43 0.22 4.01
CA ASN A 5 -1.16 1.20 2.94
C ASN A 5 -1.76 2.58 3.24
N VAL A 6 -2.68 2.68 4.20
CA VAL A 6 -3.58 3.82 4.36
C VAL A 6 -3.24 4.64 5.60
N GLY A 7 -3.09 3.99 6.74
CA GLY A 7 -2.94 4.68 8.03
C GLY A 7 -4.27 5.27 8.51
N GLY A 8 -4.16 6.23 9.43
CA GLY A 8 -5.33 6.99 9.92
C GLY A 8 -6.32 6.16 10.73
N PRO A 9 -7.59 6.61 10.82
CA PRO A 9 -8.64 5.92 11.56
C PRO A 9 -8.89 4.47 11.12
N LEU A 10 -8.61 4.16 9.84
CA LEU A 10 -8.72 2.78 9.34
C LEU A 10 -7.71 1.86 10.05
N MET A 11 -6.47 2.32 10.18
CA MET A 11 -5.40 1.57 10.86
C MET A 11 -5.71 1.39 12.35
N GLU A 12 -6.32 2.39 13.00
CA GLU A 12 -6.79 2.29 14.40
C GLU A 12 -7.83 1.17 14.55
N ALA A 13 -8.85 1.14 13.69
CA ALA A 13 -9.84 0.06 13.68
C ALA A 13 -9.22 -1.32 13.40
N VAL A 14 -8.18 -1.38 12.56
CA VAL A 14 -7.43 -2.62 12.31
C VAL A 14 -6.81 -3.14 13.62
N TYR A 15 -6.14 -2.29 14.40
CA TYR A 15 -5.52 -2.71 15.68
C TYR A 15 -6.50 -3.41 16.62
N ASP A 16 -7.72 -2.91 16.70
CA ASP A 16 -8.78 -3.48 17.54
C ASP A 16 -9.25 -4.86 17.04
N ASN A 17 -9.10 -5.13 15.75
CA ASN A 17 -9.51 -6.38 15.11
C ASN A 17 -8.37 -7.36 14.84
N MET A 18 -7.12 -6.98 15.12
CA MET A 18 -5.98 -7.90 14.96
C MET A 18 -6.04 -9.04 15.98
N ASN A 19 -5.63 -10.24 15.55
CA ASN A 19 -5.46 -11.40 16.42
C ASN A 19 -4.22 -11.28 17.34
N PHE A 20 -4.19 -12.05 18.43
CA PHE A 20 -2.98 -12.26 19.22
C PHE A 20 -1.84 -12.82 18.34
N PHE A 21 -0.62 -12.36 18.57
CA PHE A 21 0.62 -12.70 17.86
C PHE A 21 0.58 -12.44 16.35
N SER A 22 -0.26 -11.50 15.92
CA SER A 22 -0.39 -11.16 14.51
C SER A 22 0.73 -10.25 14.00
N ARG A 23 0.74 -10.05 12.68
CA ARG A 23 1.74 -9.25 11.96
C ARG A 23 1.05 -8.14 11.19
N MET A 24 1.60 -6.94 11.25
CA MET A 24 1.28 -5.81 10.40
C MET A 24 2.54 -5.39 9.63
N ILE A 25 2.45 -5.39 8.31
CA ILE A 25 3.51 -4.86 7.44
C ILE A 25 3.08 -3.48 6.98
N VAL A 26 3.90 -2.46 7.24
CA VAL A 26 3.64 -1.07 6.88
C VAL A 26 4.32 -0.77 5.55
N CYS A 27 3.52 -0.74 4.49
CA CYS A 27 3.94 -0.40 3.12
C CYS A 27 3.80 1.10 2.83
N GLY A 28 2.77 1.73 3.40
CA GLY A 28 2.45 3.12 3.15
C GLY A 28 1.41 3.66 4.12
N LEU A 29 1.24 4.97 4.12
CA LEU A 29 0.30 5.70 4.99
C LEU A 29 -0.37 6.81 4.18
N ILE A 30 -1.03 6.46 3.07
CA ILE A 30 -1.50 7.44 2.07
C ILE A 30 -2.46 8.50 2.65
N SER A 31 -3.20 8.17 3.72
CA SER A 31 -4.10 9.12 4.39
C SER A 31 -3.35 10.26 5.10
N ARG A 32 -2.02 10.18 5.22
CA ARG A 32 -1.19 11.12 5.97
C ARG A 32 -0.29 11.99 5.10
N TYR A 33 -0.16 11.69 3.80
CA TYR A 33 0.76 12.43 2.92
C TYR A 33 0.41 13.92 2.75
N GLN A 34 -0.82 14.33 3.07
CA GLN A 34 -1.29 15.72 2.98
C GLN A 34 -1.35 16.45 4.33
N THR A 35 -1.06 15.78 5.46
CA THR A 35 -1.18 16.36 6.80
C THR A 35 0.18 16.76 7.37
N LYS A 36 0.34 18.02 7.81
CA LYS A 36 1.58 18.51 8.45
C LYS A 36 1.76 18.05 9.90
N ASP A 37 0.65 17.74 10.58
CA ASP A 37 0.64 17.31 11.97
C ASP A 37 0.26 15.83 12.05
N ALA A 38 1.26 14.97 12.20
CA ALA A 38 1.03 13.57 12.52
C ALA A 38 1.37 13.34 14.00
N GLN A 39 0.36 13.16 14.84
CA GLN A 39 0.55 12.53 16.15
C GLN A 39 1.07 11.11 15.91
N LEU A 40 2.25 10.86 16.49
CA LEU A 40 3.10 9.72 16.19
C LEU A 40 2.86 8.58 17.17
N GLY A 41 2.41 7.44 16.65
CA GLY A 41 2.59 6.16 17.28
C GLY A 41 1.43 5.20 17.04
N PRO A 42 1.70 3.90 16.80
CA PRO A 42 0.66 2.90 16.88
C PRO A 42 0.04 2.91 18.29
N PRO A 43 -1.24 2.54 18.46
CA PRO A 43 -1.81 2.36 19.78
C PRO A 43 -1.03 1.24 20.49
N ILE A 44 -0.15 1.62 21.40
CA ILE A 44 0.82 0.71 22.03
C ILE A 44 0.12 -0.35 22.88
N MET A 45 -1.06 -0.06 23.42
CA MET A 45 -1.85 -0.99 24.23
C MET A 45 -2.29 -2.23 23.43
N PRO A 46 -2.99 -2.12 22.29
CA PRO A 46 -3.25 -3.25 21.40
C PRO A 46 -1.99 -4.01 21.00
N VAL A 47 -0.90 -3.30 20.67
CA VAL A 47 0.36 -3.92 20.27
C VAL A 47 0.94 -4.78 21.39
N LEU A 48 0.95 -4.26 22.62
CA LEU A 48 1.42 -4.98 23.80
C LEU A 48 0.50 -6.18 24.13
N ILE A 49 -0.79 -5.92 24.31
CA ILE A 49 -1.77 -6.93 24.74
C ILE A 49 -1.82 -8.07 23.74
N LYS A 50 -1.82 -7.75 22.45
CA LYS A 50 -1.93 -8.73 21.37
C LYS A 50 -0.58 -9.19 20.84
N ARG A 51 0.56 -8.67 21.35
CA ARG A 51 1.92 -9.04 20.90
C ARG A 51 2.07 -8.92 19.37
N ILE A 52 1.58 -7.81 18.82
CA ILE A 52 1.56 -7.58 17.37
C ILE A 52 2.97 -7.23 16.91
N ARG A 53 3.49 -7.92 15.90
CA ARG A 53 4.72 -7.52 15.21
C ARG A 53 4.38 -6.50 14.13
N ILE A 54 4.91 -5.29 14.26
CA ILE A 54 4.77 -4.22 13.25
C ILE A 54 6.13 -4.02 12.57
N GLN A 55 6.16 -4.03 11.24
CA GLN A 55 7.39 -3.87 10.47
C GLN A 55 7.13 -2.98 9.25
N GLY A 56 7.87 -1.88 9.15
CA GLY A 56 7.97 -1.12 7.91
C GLY A 56 8.94 -1.78 6.92
N PHE A 57 8.71 -1.57 5.63
CA PHE A 57 9.63 -1.97 4.57
C PHE A 57 9.56 -1.01 3.39
N ILE A 58 10.65 -0.91 2.63
CA ILE A 58 10.70 -0.18 1.36
C ILE A 58 11.09 -1.18 0.28
N CYS A 59 10.34 -1.21 -0.83
CA CYS A 59 10.59 -2.18 -1.91
C CYS A 59 12.02 -2.10 -2.48
N GLY A 60 12.63 -0.90 -2.45
CA GLY A 60 14.01 -0.68 -2.90
C GLY A 60 15.08 -1.35 -2.05
N ASP A 61 14.76 -1.77 -0.82
CA ASP A 61 15.69 -2.49 0.07
C ASP A 61 15.82 -3.98 -0.29
N TYR A 62 15.03 -4.47 -1.25
CA TYR A 62 14.88 -5.89 -1.59
C TYR A 62 15.05 -6.18 -3.10
N PRO A 63 16.11 -5.66 -3.76
CA PRO A 63 16.30 -5.84 -5.20
C PRO A 63 16.49 -7.30 -5.62
N GLU A 64 16.98 -8.16 -4.72
CA GLU A 64 17.26 -9.58 -4.95
C GLU A 64 16.01 -10.38 -5.33
N PHE A 65 14.83 -9.95 -4.91
CA PHE A 65 13.57 -10.62 -5.23
C PHE A 65 12.93 -10.15 -6.54
N CYS A 66 13.49 -9.12 -7.19
CA CYS A 66 12.85 -8.50 -8.35
C CYS A 66 12.77 -9.46 -9.56
N SER A 67 13.86 -10.15 -9.89
CA SER A 67 13.90 -11.09 -11.01
C SER A 67 12.95 -12.27 -10.79
N GLU A 68 12.98 -12.87 -9.60
CA GLU A 68 12.10 -13.97 -9.22
C GLU A 68 10.62 -13.54 -9.31
N TRP A 69 10.29 -12.35 -8.81
CA TRP A 69 8.94 -11.83 -8.87
C TRP A 69 8.46 -11.56 -10.30
N LEU A 70 9.33 -11.06 -11.18
CA LEU A 70 8.97 -10.85 -12.59
C LEU A 70 8.64 -12.16 -13.30
N ASP A 71 9.38 -13.24 -13.03
CA ASP A 71 9.11 -14.56 -13.59
C ASP A 71 7.77 -15.11 -13.08
N ILE A 72 7.54 -15.08 -11.77
CA ILE A 72 6.31 -15.56 -11.15
C ILE A 72 5.10 -14.73 -11.59
N GLY A 73 5.19 -13.40 -11.46
CA GLY A 73 4.13 -12.46 -11.73
C GLY A 73 3.72 -12.47 -13.20
N SER A 74 4.69 -12.43 -14.12
CA SER A 74 4.38 -12.47 -15.56
C SER A 74 3.70 -13.78 -15.96
N ARG A 75 4.10 -14.91 -15.37
CA ARG A 75 3.42 -16.19 -15.55
C ARG A 75 1.99 -16.15 -15.03
N TRP A 76 1.76 -15.65 -13.83
CA TRP A 76 0.40 -15.56 -13.27
C TRP A 76 -0.51 -14.63 -14.07
N VAL A 77 0.01 -13.55 -14.64
CA VAL A 77 -0.75 -12.70 -15.57
C VAL A 77 -1.13 -13.48 -16.83
N ARG A 78 -0.16 -14.16 -17.48
CA ARG A 78 -0.43 -14.99 -18.67
C ARG A 78 -1.43 -16.12 -18.40
N GLU A 79 -1.38 -16.73 -17.22
CA GLU A 79 -2.29 -17.79 -16.79
C GLU A 79 -3.64 -17.27 -16.27
N GLY A 80 -3.85 -15.95 -16.20
CA GLY A 80 -5.08 -15.35 -15.66
C GLY A 80 -5.28 -15.51 -14.14
N LYS A 81 -4.26 -16.00 -13.42
CA LYS A 81 -4.24 -16.13 -11.95
C LYS A 81 -4.03 -14.80 -11.25
N LEU A 82 -3.32 -13.87 -11.89
CA LEU A 82 -3.19 -12.49 -11.45
C LEU A 82 -3.92 -11.57 -12.43
N LYS A 83 -5.01 -10.96 -11.96
CA LYS A 83 -5.75 -9.96 -12.73
C LYS A 83 -5.28 -8.57 -12.33
N TYR A 84 -5.15 -7.68 -13.30
CA TYR A 84 -4.78 -6.29 -13.08
C TYR A 84 -5.82 -5.39 -13.73
N ARG A 85 -5.85 -4.13 -13.27
CA ARG A 85 -6.69 -3.08 -13.83
C ARG A 85 -5.89 -1.79 -13.78
N GLU A 86 -6.05 -1.00 -14.83
CA GLU A 86 -5.35 0.27 -15.01
C GLU A 86 -6.36 1.39 -15.27
N SER A 87 -6.05 2.58 -14.80
CA SER A 87 -6.67 3.84 -15.20
C SER A 87 -5.64 4.58 -16.02
N ILE A 88 -5.88 4.71 -17.33
CA ILE A 88 -4.92 5.26 -18.29
C ILE A 88 -5.33 6.68 -18.67
N LYS A 89 -4.43 7.64 -18.51
CA LYS A 89 -4.51 8.96 -19.15
C LYS A 89 -3.47 9.05 -20.27
N GLU A 90 -3.82 9.65 -21.39
CA GLU A 90 -2.93 9.85 -22.53
C GLU A 90 -2.27 11.23 -22.44
N GLY A 91 -1.02 11.35 -22.88
CA GLY A 91 -0.24 12.59 -22.90
C GLY A 91 0.45 12.89 -21.57
N ILE A 92 1.72 13.33 -21.65
CA ILE A 92 2.51 13.68 -20.45
C ILE A 92 1.92 14.88 -19.69
N GLU A 93 1.23 15.77 -20.40
CA GLU A 93 0.48 16.90 -19.86
C GLU A 93 -0.62 16.49 -18.88
N SER A 94 -1.11 15.24 -18.98
CA SER A 94 -2.11 14.68 -18.06
C SER A 94 -1.53 14.22 -16.72
N ALA A 95 -0.20 14.19 -16.56
CA ALA A 95 0.46 13.67 -15.36
C ALA A 95 0.08 14.39 -14.04
N PRO A 96 -0.05 15.73 -13.99
CA PRO A 96 -0.48 16.41 -12.77
C PRO A 96 -1.90 16.00 -12.35
N GLU A 97 -2.82 15.89 -13.30
CA GLU A 97 -4.20 15.46 -13.02
C GLU A 97 -4.24 13.99 -12.58
N ALA A 98 -3.48 13.12 -13.25
CA ALA A 98 -3.34 11.71 -12.88
C ALA A 98 -2.86 11.54 -11.41
N MET A 99 -1.90 12.36 -10.98
CA MET A 99 -1.41 12.37 -9.60
C MET A 99 -2.52 12.79 -8.62
N LEU A 100 -3.29 13.83 -8.96
CA LEU A 100 -4.42 14.27 -8.14
C LEU A 100 -5.52 13.21 -8.06
N ASP A 101 -5.77 12.47 -9.14
CA ASP A 101 -6.73 11.38 -9.15
C ASP A 101 -6.35 10.27 -8.16
N VAL A 102 -5.06 9.94 -8.06
CA VAL A 102 -4.55 8.97 -7.06
C VAL A 102 -4.81 9.45 -5.64
N LEU A 103 -4.48 10.71 -5.35
CA LEU A 103 -4.65 11.27 -4.00
C LEU A 103 -6.11 11.48 -3.62
N ALA A 104 -6.99 11.72 -4.60
CA ALA A 104 -8.42 11.88 -4.40
C ALA A 104 -9.20 10.57 -4.49
N GLY A 105 -8.54 9.43 -4.75
CA GLY A 105 -9.19 8.13 -4.91
C GLY A 105 -10.10 8.01 -6.14
N ARG A 106 -9.84 8.80 -7.20
CA ARG A 106 -10.63 8.79 -8.44
C ARG A 106 -10.16 7.72 -9.43
N ASN A 107 -8.94 7.22 -9.29
CA ASN A 107 -8.43 6.13 -10.12
C ASN A 107 -9.09 4.79 -9.74
N PHE A 108 -9.34 3.95 -10.73
CA PHE A 108 -9.80 2.58 -10.53
C PHE A 108 -8.76 1.60 -11.07
N GLY A 109 -7.95 1.05 -10.17
CA GLY A 109 -6.75 0.29 -10.52
C GLY A 109 -5.50 1.17 -10.55
N LYS A 110 -4.40 0.67 -11.15
CA LYS A 110 -3.14 1.41 -11.22
C LYS A 110 -3.28 2.61 -12.16
N GLN A 111 -3.01 3.81 -11.68
CA GLN A 111 -2.94 5.00 -12.54
C GLN A 111 -1.69 4.94 -13.41
N ILE A 112 -1.87 5.10 -14.72
CA ILE A 112 -0.81 5.12 -15.75
C ILE A 112 -0.99 6.39 -16.59
N VAL A 113 0.13 7.02 -16.97
CA VAL A 113 0.18 8.06 -17.99
C VAL A 113 0.92 7.47 -19.18
N LYS A 114 0.24 7.42 -20.33
CA LYS A 114 0.80 6.93 -21.58
C LYS A 114 1.28 8.11 -22.41
N VAL A 115 2.56 8.09 -22.77
CA VAL A 115 3.28 9.16 -23.48
C VAL A 115 3.46 8.78 -24.94
#